data_AF-A0A0D2M154-F1
#
_entry.id   AF-A0A0D2M154-F1
#
_cell.length_a   1.000
_cell.length_b   1.000
_cell.length_c   1.000
_cell.angle_alpha   90.00
_cell.angle_beta   90.00
_cell.angle_gamma   90.00
#
_symmetry.space_group_name_H-M   'P 1'
#
loop_
_entity.id
_entity.type
_entity.pdbx_description
1 polymer ?
#
loop_
_entity_poly.entity_id
_entity_poly.type
_entity_poly.pdbx_seq_one_letter_code
_entity_poly.pdbx_strand_id
1 'polypeptide(L)'
;YEEELHRHVVRQIDGATAAALFRADGPSEGKAAGGEPQQSEASRAGVSWGLWVNTARNPRLRVVEWPGLGVAIEVPKQIALANVALRVLRLPFDDRRGRCSRGLAAVGGVLRAELLALPPPARRAGGWVVRQMTPLVTGVSVVPYPIPPAGTDPAAWRAQEPAAPLTFTMPIPDDVIVPLDYGGERDAGAAAAAAAAAAATADGADPAARGGAATGAGDEAAENEAAAAAAAREQEGATAESEQRRQQQQQLPEPQPRVGWWDDAAGCWSEEGISGIRFQPGRRLLTFSTARLGTLALLAPRARLLPYRSWDLRPTGGLGGATVALTLRPCAPLPEPLVIDIGPAWARLASPDLPELCGLIGRQLPPWQLLQRLADAGLHLLPDTGACGGGGLVGGGAEEAARADRGGKDEEMERAMCNDVSRICGAFLVASSRWNGALGRSRCCCRLSEVTDWEEGGRTGPGHAARIFSKERDSGERRVLLAVREGTEGVAFSDAPDRGAGPPQPPDFESVEAVVAAAKDPRGQLHFDLPSLLAGPPPELAPHPRAPALRAGPAALEAAAAFDAAVSEAVARVLCALRPFSNG
;
A
#
# COMPACT_ATOMS: atom_id res chain seq x y z
N TYR A 1 9.91 23.92 -2.44
CA TYR A 1 10.96 23.44 -3.36
C TYR A 1 10.40 22.49 -4.42
N GLU A 2 9.77 21.37 -4.06
CA GLU A 2 9.19 20.43 -5.06
C GLU A 2 8.11 21.06 -5.95
N GLU A 3 7.18 21.83 -5.38
CA GLU A 3 6.15 22.53 -6.17
C GLU A 3 6.70 23.61 -7.11
N GLU A 4 7.84 24.22 -6.77
CA GLU A 4 8.47 25.25 -7.60
C GLU A 4 9.20 24.60 -8.79
N LEU A 5 9.91 23.50 -8.53
CA LEU A 5 10.54 22.70 -9.56
C LEU A 5 9.49 22.14 -10.53
N HIS A 6 8.40 21.58 -9.99
CA HIS A 6 7.28 21.10 -10.80
C HIS A 6 6.69 22.20 -11.69
N ARG A 7 6.38 23.38 -11.11
CA ARG A 7 5.90 24.54 -11.87
C ARG A 7 6.89 24.96 -12.96
N HIS A 8 8.18 24.91 -12.69
CA HIS A 8 9.20 25.22 -13.69
C HIS A 8 9.18 24.21 -14.85
N VAL A 9 9.15 22.90 -14.56
CA VAL A 9 9.10 21.83 -15.57
C VAL A 9 7.85 21.97 -16.43
N VAL A 10 6.68 22.17 -15.83
CA VAL A 10 5.42 22.38 -16.56
C VAL A 10 5.51 23.59 -17.48
N ARG A 11 6.07 24.72 -17.03
CA ARG A 11 6.28 25.90 -17.88
C ARG A 11 7.17 25.64 -19.09
N GLN A 12 8.25 24.86 -18.92
CA GLN A 12 9.13 24.49 -20.03
C GLN A 12 8.39 23.58 -21.05
N ILE A 13 7.60 22.63 -20.56
CA ILE A 13 6.77 21.76 -21.41
C ILE A 13 5.71 22.59 -22.15
N ASP A 14 5.07 23.53 -21.47
CA ASP A 14 4.10 24.46 -22.08
C ASP A 14 4.74 25.31 -23.17
N GLY A 15 5.92 25.88 -22.90
CA GLY A 15 6.68 26.65 -23.91
C GLY A 15 7.07 25.81 -25.13
N ALA A 16 7.56 24.58 -24.91
CA ALA A 16 7.86 23.64 -25.99
C ALA A 16 6.61 23.25 -26.79
N THR A 17 5.48 23.05 -26.10
CA THR A 17 4.18 22.76 -26.72
C THR A 17 3.70 23.94 -27.55
N ALA A 18 3.76 25.17 -27.02
CA ALA A 18 3.39 26.39 -27.74
C ALA A 18 4.23 26.58 -29.01
N ALA A 19 5.54 26.35 -28.92
CA ALA A 19 6.44 26.40 -30.07
C ALA A 19 6.08 25.33 -31.13
N ALA A 20 5.69 24.13 -30.72
CA ALA A 20 5.24 23.08 -31.63
C ALA A 20 3.91 23.44 -32.31
N LEU A 21 2.92 23.95 -31.57
CA LEU A 21 1.65 24.45 -32.10
C LEU A 21 1.87 25.59 -33.11
N PHE A 22 2.77 26.52 -32.79
CA PHE A 22 3.12 27.63 -33.67
C PHE A 22 3.73 27.14 -34.99
N ARG A 23 4.60 26.11 -34.96
CA ARG A 23 5.18 25.51 -36.17
C ARG A 23 4.15 24.73 -36.98
N ALA A 24 3.21 24.06 -36.32
CA ALA A 24 2.22 23.21 -36.99
C ALA A 24 1.22 23.96 -37.86
N ASP A 25 1.01 25.24 -37.58
CA ASP A 25 0.23 26.16 -38.39
C ASP A 25 1.05 26.77 -39.58
N GLY A 26 2.29 26.30 -39.80
CA GLY A 26 3.17 26.79 -40.85
C GLY A 26 2.70 26.36 -42.24
N PRO A 27 2.77 27.21 -43.27
CA PRO A 27 2.54 26.74 -44.64
C PRO A 27 3.68 25.78 -44.99
N SER A 28 3.41 24.48 -44.93
CA SER A 28 4.37 23.46 -45.37
C SER A 28 4.72 23.72 -46.83
N GLU A 29 6.01 23.76 -47.14
CA GLU A 29 6.48 23.82 -48.52
C GLU A 29 5.98 22.55 -49.24
N GLY A 30 5.00 22.71 -50.13
CA GLY A 30 4.57 21.66 -51.06
C GLY A 30 3.39 20.77 -50.68
N LYS A 31 2.66 20.95 -49.57
CA LYS A 31 1.41 20.18 -49.33
C LYS A 31 0.15 20.92 -49.78
N ALA A 32 -0.66 20.25 -50.59
CA ALA A 32 -1.99 20.68 -51.03
C ALA A 32 -2.93 20.89 -49.83
N ALA A 33 -3.98 21.70 -50.05
CA ALA A 33 -5.06 21.95 -49.10
C ALA A 33 -5.70 20.62 -48.65
N GLY A 34 -5.32 20.16 -47.46
CA GLY A 34 -5.69 18.85 -46.90
C GLY A 34 -4.58 18.18 -46.10
N GLY A 35 -3.70 18.96 -45.45
CA GLY A 35 -2.51 18.47 -44.77
C GLY A 35 -2.83 17.44 -43.68
N GLU A 36 -2.08 16.34 -43.66
CA GLU A 36 -2.15 15.32 -42.60
C GLU A 36 -1.98 15.96 -41.21
N PRO A 37 -2.68 15.46 -40.18
CA PRO A 37 -2.52 15.95 -38.82
C PRO A 37 -1.06 15.86 -38.40
N GLN A 38 -0.53 16.95 -37.83
CA GLN A 38 0.83 16.97 -37.34
C GLN A 38 0.87 16.30 -35.98
N GLN A 39 1.65 15.24 -35.90
CA GLN A 39 1.86 14.49 -34.67
C GLN A 39 3.33 14.57 -34.27
N SER A 40 3.58 14.67 -32.97
CA SER A 40 4.93 14.71 -32.42
C SER A 40 4.96 13.99 -31.09
N GLU A 41 6.08 13.34 -30.80
CA GLU A 41 6.32 12.65 -29.54
C GLU A 41 7.78 12.78 -29.12
N ALA A 42 8.01 12.75 -27.81
CA ALA A 42 9.33 12.72 -27.20
C ALA A 42 9.24 11.96 -25.87
N SER A 43 10.28 11.21 -25.54
CA SER A 43 10.40 10.57 -24.22
C SER A 43 11.84 10.67 -23.73
N ARG A 44 12.01 10.98 -22.44
CA ARG A 44 13.32 11.01 -21.78
C ARG A 44 13.16 10.75 -20.29
N ALA A 45 13.94 9.80 -19.77
CA ALA A 45 14.00 9.47 -18.35
C ALA A 45 12.63 9.26 -17.68
N GLY A 46 11.72 8.54 -18.36
CA GLY A 46 10.38 8.22 -17.85
C GLY A 46 9.33 9.32 -18.06
N VAL A 47 9.72 10.53 -18.45
CA VAL A 47 8.79 11.60 -18.85
C VAL A 47 8.55 11.49 -20.35
N SER A 48 7.28 11.33 -20.75
CA SER A 48 6.90 11.26 -22.16
C SER A 48 5.88 12.32 -22.51
N TRP A 49 6.06 12.96 -23.66
CA TRP A 49 5.20 14.02 -24.19
C TRP A 49 4.74 13.65 -25.60
N GLY A 50 3.44 13.76 -25.85
CA GLY A 50 2.81 13.55 -27.14
C GLY A 50 1.91 14.73 -27.48
N LEU A 51 1.92 15.14 -28.75
CA LEU A 51 1.06 16.19 -29.28
C LEU A 51 0.47 15.75 -30.60
N TRP A 52 -0.84 15.93 -30.75
CA TRP A 52 -1.58 15.79 -32.00
C TRP A 52 -2.29 17.10 -32.30
N VAL A 53 -2.06 17.67 -33.48
CA VAL A 53 -2.62 18.96 -33.89
C VAL A 53 -3.66 18.75 -34.98
N ASN A 54 -4.93 19.05 -34.68
CA ASN A 54 -6.03 18.87 -35.63
C ASN A 54 -6.29 20.13 -36.46
N THR A 55 -5.64 20.21 -37.62
CA THR A 55 -5.92 21.25 -38.63
C THR A 55 -6.85 20.77 -39.75
N ALA A 56 -6.93 19.46 -39.97
CA ALA A 56 -7.64 18.84 -41.10
C ALA A 56 -9.14 18.59 -40.85
N ARG A 57 -9.58 18.51 -39.59
CA ARG A 57 -10.99 18.26 -39.19
C ARG A 57 -11.61 17.05 -39.88
N ASN A 58 -10.94 15.90 -39.78
CA ASN A 58 -11.33 14.68 -40.50
C ASN A 58 -12.41 13.89 -39.73
N PRO A 59 -13.68 13.80 -40.23
CA PRO A 59 -14.74 13.04 -39.57
C PRO A 59 -14.53 11.53 -39.56
N ARG A 60 -13.59 11.01 -40.37
CA ARG A 60 -13.21 9.58 -40.41
C ARG A 60 -12.12 9.23 -39.40
N LEU A 61 -11.49 10.23 -38.78
CA LEU A 61 -10.54 9.97 -37.71
C LEU A 61 -11.29 9.33 -36.54
N ARG A 62 -10.71 8.24 -36.03
CA ARG A 62 -11.24 7.48 -34.90
C ARG A 62 -10.20 7.33 -33.81
N VAL A 63 -8.93 7.16 -34.17
CA VAL A 63 -7.85 6.90 -33.23
C VAL A 63 -6.69 7.87 -33.46
N VAL A 64 -6.12 8.37 -32.37
CA VAL A 64 -4.84 9.10 -32.34
C VAL A 64 -3.87 8.25 -31.55
N GLU A 65 -2.75 7.87 -32.15
CA GLU A 65 -1.78 6.93 -31.55
C GLU A 65 -0.42 7.56 -31.50
N TRP A 66 0.28 7.48 -30.36
CA TRP A 66 1.69 7.86 -30.20
C TRP A 66 2.51 6.60 -29.94
N PRO A 67 3.07 5.95 -30.99
CA PRO A 67 3.77 4.67 -30.85
C PRO A 67 4.95 4.72 -29.88
N GLY A 68 5.71 5.82 -29.84
CA GLY A 68 6.82 6.00 -28.90
C GLY A 68 6.38 6.18 -27.44
N LEU A 69 5.10 6.50 -27.21
CA LEU A 69 4.49 6.51 -25.88
C LEU A 69 3.75 5.19 -25.58
N GLY A 70 3.45 4.38 -26.60
CA GLY A 70 2.54 3.25 -26.51
C GLY A 70 1.08 3.65 -26.20
N VAL A 71 0.73 4.92 -26.36
CA VAL A 71 -0.61 5.44 -26.02
C VAL A 71 -1.45 5.59 -27.27
N ALA A 72 -2.67 5.06 -27.25
CA ALA A 72 -3.68 5.27 -28.26
C ALA A 72 -4.95 5.85 -27.63
N ILE A 73 -5.59 6.80 -28.30
CA ILE A 73 -6.82 7.44 -27.84
C ILE A 73 -7.84 7.38 -28.97
N GLU A 74 -8.95 6.69 -28.74
CA GLU A 74 -10.13 6.78 -29.60
C GLU A 74 -10.85 8.09 -29.30
N VAL A 75 -10.90 8.98 -30.30
CA VAL A 75 -11.44 10.33 -30.16
C VAL A 75 -12.86 10.41 -30.70
N PRO A 76 -13.80 11.02 -29.96
CA PRO A 76 -15.16 11.24 -30.44
C PRO A 76 -15.19 12.27 -31.57
N LYS A 77 -16.27 12.21 -32.35
CA LYS A 77 -16.49 13.06 -33.53
C LYS A 77 -16.36 14.56 -33.22
N GLN A 78 -16.74 14.99 -32.00
CA GLN A 78 -16.61 16.38 -31.56
C GLN A 78 -15.15 16.86 -31.57
N ILE A 79 -14.20 16.04 -31.12
CA ILE A 79 -12.77 16.36 -31.11
C ILE A 79 -12.20 16.24 -32.53
N ALA A 80 -12.60 15.21 -33.28
CA ALA A 80 -12.14 14.99 -34.65
C ALA A 80 -12.53 16.14 -35.61
N LEU A 81 -13.61 16.87 -35.33
CA LEU A 81 -14.09 18.01 -36.12
C LEU A 81 -13.68 19.38 -35.54
N ALA A 82 -13.17 19.43 -34.31
CA ALA A 82 -12.79 20.67 -33.65
C ALA A 82 -11.38 21.14 -34.04
N ASN A 83 -11.16 22.45 -33.98
CA ASN A 83 -9.87 23.09 -34.24
C ASN A 83 -9.03 23.13 -32.96
N VAL A 84 -8.60 21.97 -32.48
CA VAL A 84 -7.90 21.77 -31.20
C VAL A 84 -6.63 20.95 -31.40
N ALA A 85 -5.73 20.98 -30.43
CA ALA A 85 -4.69 19.98 -30.27
C ALA A 85 -4.98 19.10 -29.07
N LEU A 86 -4.58 17.83 -29.12
CA LEU A 86 -4.58 16.91 -27.99
C LEU A 86 -3.14 16.73 -27.52
N ARG A 87 -2.87 17.08 -26.26
CA ARG A 87 -1.59 16.85 -25.60
C ARG A 87 -1.73 15.70 -24.62
N VAL A 88 -0.73 14.82 -24.61
CA VAL A 88 -0.57 13.75 -23.62
C VAL A 88 0.79 13.91 -22.95
N LEU A 89 0.81 13.85 -21.63
CA LEU A 89 2.01 13.88 -20.80
C LEU A 89 1.97 12.69 -19.84
N ARG A 90 2.95 11.79 -19.94
CA ARG A 90 3.13 10.68 -18.99
C ARG A 90 4.25 11.04 -18.04
N LEU A 91 3.96 11.05 -16.75
CA LEU A 91 4.91 11.30 -15.68
C LEU A 91 5.12 10.01 -14.89
N PRO A 92 6.35 9.66 -14.51
CA PRO A 92 6.62 8.44 -13.74
C PRO A 92 6.32 8.59 -12.24
N PHE A 93 5.80 9.74 -11.81
CA PHE A 93 5.45 10.05 -10.43
C PHE A 93 4.10 10.77 -10.36
N ASP A 94 3.44 10.66 -9.21
CA ASP A 94 2.22 11.40 -8.90
C ASP A 94 2.57 12.78 -8.32
N ASP A 95 2.40 13.84 -9.13
CA ASP A 95 2.60 15.24 -8.70
C ASP A 95 1.54 15.74 -7.72
N ARG A 96 0.50 14.93 -7.46
CA ARG A 96 -0.64 15.24 -6.58
C ARG A 96 -0.66 14.41 -5.29
N ARG A 97 0.34 13.55 -5.08
CA ARG A 97 0.41 12.60 -3.95
C ARG A 97 0.18 13.27 -2.59
N GLY A 98 0.79 14.43 -2.37
CA GLY A 98 0.68 15.21 -1.12
C GLY A 98 -0.63 15.99 -0.94
N ARG A 99 -1.48 16.06 -1.97
CA ARG A 99 -2.78 16.77 -1.93
C ARG A 99 -3.96 15.84 -1.73
N CYS A 100 -3.74 14.53 -1.85
CA CYS A 100 -4.80 13.55 -1.79
C CYS A 100 -5.08 13.12 -0.34
N SER A 101 -6.28 13.48 0.12
CA SER A 101 -6.79 13.22 1.47
C SER A 101 -7.61 11.93 1.60
N ARG A 102 -7.82 11.21 0.49
CA ARG A 102 -8.71 10.03 0.43
C ARG A 102 -7.92 8.73 0.22
N GLY A 103 -8.57 7.60 0.52
CA GLY A 103 -7.94 6.26 0.57
C GLY A 103 -7.44 5.65 -0.76
N LEU A 104 -7.41 6.40 -1.87
CA LEU A 104 -6.87 5.94 -3.16
C LEU A 104 -5.58 6.71 -3.50
N ALA A 105 -4.62 6.03 -4.11
CA ALA A 105 -3.39 6.62 -4.63
C ALA A 105 -3.11 6.17 -6.06
N ALA A 106 -2.50 7.05 -6.84
CA ALA A 106 -1.96 6.68 -8.15
C ALA A 106 -0.77 5.72 -8.00
N VAL A 107 -0.70 4.74 -8.89
CA VAL A 107 0.37 3.74 -8.96
C VAL A 107 0.96 3.74 -10.37
N GLY A 108 2.29 3.69 -10.47
CA GLY A 108 2.98 3.69 -11.77
C GLY A 108 3.01 5.04 -12.48
N GLY A 109 2.81 6.13 -11.74
CA GLY A 109 2.80 7.49 -12.26
C GLY A 109 1.42 7.94 -12.77
N VAL A 110 1.40 9.02 -13.54
CA VAL A 110 0.17 9.67 -14.01
C VAL A 110 0.22 9.98 -15.51
N LEU A 111 -0.94 9.94 -16.16
CA LEU A 111 -1.15 10.32 -17.55
C LEU A 111 -2.03 11.57 -17.59
N ARG A 112 -1.46 12.71 -17.97
CA ARG A 112 -2.21 13.96 -18.17
C ARG A 112 -2.59 14.11 -19.64
N ALA A 113 -3.87 14.23 -19.91
CA ALA A 113 -4.42 14.41 -21.25
C ALA A 113 -5.25 15.70 -21.31
N GLU A 114 -4.93 16.58 -22.27
CA GLU A 114 -5.51 17.92 -22.36
C GLU A 114 -5.82 18.32 -23.80
N LEU A 115 -6.95 19.00 -23.99
CA LEU A 115 -7.23 19.70 -25.23
C LEU A 115 -6.66 21.11 -25.15
N LEU A 116 -6.00 21.56 -26.22
CA LEU A 116 -5.36 22.86 -26.31
C LEU A 116 -5.93 23.67 -27.47
N ALA A 117 -6.05 24.98 -27.26
CA ALA A 117 -6.43 25.92 -28.31
C ALA A 117 -5.32 26.07 -29.33
N LEU A 118 -5.68 26.10 -30.62
CA LEU A 118 -4.72 26.38 -31.70
C LEU A 118 -4.51 27.90 -31.86
N PRO A 119 -3.29 28.34 -32.21
CA PRO A 119 -3.06 29.74 -32.57
C PRO A 119 -3.86 30.13 -33.83
N PRO A 120 -4.17 31.42 -34.03
CA PRO A 120 -4.83 31.87 -35.26
C PRO A 120 -4.02 31.51 -36.50
N PRO A 121 -4.67 31.05 -37.58
CA PRO A 121 -3.97 30.52 -38.74
C PRO A 121 -3.18 31.59 -39.50
N ALA A 122 -1.99 31.20 -39.96
CA ALA A 122 -1.16 32.01 -40.84
C ALA A 122 -1.85 32.27 -42.19
N ARG A 123 -1.74 33.49 -42.72
CA ARG A 123 -2.29 33.87 -44.02
C ARG A 123 -1.17 34.27 -44.97
N ARG A 124 -1.25 33.82 -46.22
CA ARG A 124 -0.38 34.30 -47.30
C ARG A 124 -1.00 35.54 -47.94
N ALA A 125 -0.27 36.65 -47.98
CA ALA A 125 -0.68 37.88 -48.64
C ALA A 125 0.54 38.49 -49.38
N GLY A 126 0.49 38.52 -50.71
CA GLY A 126 1.55 39.13 -51.53
C GLY A 126 2.96 38.52 -51.34
N GLY A 127 3.07 37.20 -51.16
CA GLY A 127 4.35 36.52 -50.90
C GLY A 127 4.80 36.53 -49.43
N TRP A 128 4.15 37.33 -48.58
CA TRP A 128 4.38 37.34 -47.14
C TRP A 128 3.51 36.31 -46.43
N VAL A 129 4.04 35.70 -45.36
CA VAL A 129 3.26 34.91 -44.40
C VAL A 129 2.96 35.81 -43.20
N VAL A 130 1.71 36.29 -43.12
CA VAL A 130 1.24 37.16 -42.05
C VAL A 130 0.58 36.29 -40.96
N ARG A 131 0.96 36.53 -39.71
CA ARG A 131 0.42 35.81 -38.54
C ARG A 131 -0.01 36.80 -37.47
N GLN A 132 -1.12 36.50 -36.82
CA GLN A 132 -1.55 37.26 -35.65
C GLN A 132 -0.77 36.83 -34.43
N MET A 133 -0.19 37.79 -33.70
CA MET A 133 0.47 37.54 -32.42
C MET A 133 -0.58 37.51 -31.31
N THR A 134 -0.63 36.38 -30.60
CA THR A 134 -1.49 36.17 -29.42
C THR A 134 -0.66 35.55 -28.30
N PRO A 135 -1.16 35.51 -27.06
CA PRO A 135 -0.46 34.81 -25.96
C PRO A 135 -0.18 33.32 -26.24
N LEU A 136 -0.89 32.70 -27.20
CA LEU A 136 -0.69 31.31 -27.61
C LEU A 136 0.62 31.06 -28.38
N VAL A 137 1.38 32.11 -28.70
CA VAL A 137 2.69 31.99 -29.34
C VAL A 137 3.73 31.44 -28.35
N THR A 138 3.67 31.87 -27.10
CA THR A 138 4.62 31.51 -26.03
C THR A 138 4.00 30.64 -24.94
N GLY A 139 2.67 30.55 -24.90
CA GLY A 139 1.93 29.78 -23.91
C GLY A 139 0.91 28.84 -24.55
N VAL A 140 0.27 28.04 -23.71
CA VAL A 140 -0.83 27.16 -24.10
C VAL A 140 -2.11 27.58 -23.38
N SER A 141 -3.25 27.32 -23.99
CA SER A 141 -4.56 27.50 -23.35
C SER A 141 -5.33 26.19 -23.43
N VAL A 142 -5.78 25.69 -22.28
CA VAL A 142 -6.54 24.45 -22.18
C VAL A 142 -7.99 24.73 -22.58
N VAL A 143 -8.51 23.89 -23.47
CA VAL A 143 -9.91 23.87 -23.87
C VAL A 143 -10.65 22.86 -22.99
N PRO A 144 -11.74 23.24 -22.31
CA PRO A 144 -12.49 22.31 -21.49
C PRO A 144 -13.14 21.22 -22.32
N TYR A 145 -13.41 20.08 -21.69
CA TYR A 145 -14.11 18.95 -22.28
C TYR A 145 -15.38 18.62 -21.49
N PRO A 146 -16.58 18.55 -22.11
CA PRO A 146 -16.86 18.75 -23.55
C PRO A 146 -16.51 20.15 -24.07
N ILE A 147 -16.28 20.25 -25.38
CA ILE A 147 -15.90 21.54 -26.01
C ILE A 147 -17.12 22.49 -26.01
N PRO A 148 -17.01 23.70 -25.43
CA PRO A 148 -18.09 24.66 -25.41
C PRO A 148 -18.52 25.10 -26.82
N PRO A 149 -19.80 25.45 -27.05
CA PRO A 149 -20.23 26.06 -28.29
C PRO A 149 -19.48 27.36 -28.59
N ALA A 150 -19.24 27.64 -29.87
CA ALA A 150 -18.53 28.85 -30.27
C ALA A 150 -19.21 30.13 -29.76
N GLY A 151 -18.43 31.05 -29.19
CA GLY A 151 -18.92 32.32 -28.65
C GLY A 151 -19.40 32.27 -27.20
N THR A 152 -19.37 31.11 -26.54
CA THR A 152 -19.62 30.99 -25.09
C THR A 152 -18.34 31.22 -24.29
N ASP A 153 -18.46 31.86 -23.12
CA ASP A 153 -17.33 31.97 -22.19
C ASP A 153 -17.01 30.58 -21.61
N PRO A 154 -15.82 30.02 -21.88
CA PRO A 154 -15.43 28.70 -21.39
C PRO A 154 -15.44 28.59 -19.86
N ALA A 155 -15.26 29.71 -19.12
CA ALA A 155 -15.21 29.71 -17.67
C ALA A 155 -16.62 29.61 -17.03
N ALA A 156 -17.64 30.13 -17.70
CA ALA A 156 -19.02 30.15 -17.20
C ALA A 156 -19.86 28.98 -17.76
N TRP A 157 -19.42 28.37 -18.85
CA TRP A 157 -20.18 27.32 -19.52
C TRP A 157 -20.14 25.99 -18.74
N ARG A 158 -21.32 25.37 -18.60
CA ARG A 158 -21.50 24.03 -18.04
C ARG A 158 -22.18 23.16 -19.09
N ALA A 159 -21.66 21.96 -19.31
CA ALA A 159 -22.26 20.99 -20.21
C ALA A 159 -23.65 20.57 -19.71
N GLN A 160 -24.65 20.62 -20.60
CA GLN A 160 -26.01 20.16 -20.31
C GLN A 160 -26.19 18.67 -20.64
N GLU A 161 -25.37 18.13 -21.53
CA GLU A 161 -25.35 16.73 -21.94
C GLU A 161 -24.07 16.03 -21.46
N PRO A 162 -24.13 14.71 -21.18
CA PRO A 162 -22.94 13.94 -20.81
C PRO A 162 -21.92 13.94 -21.95
N ALA A 163 -20.65 14.09 -21.59
CA ALA A 163 -19.57 14.09 -22.57
C ALA A 163 -19.48 12.76 -23.31
N ALA A 164 -19.19 12.82 -24.62
CA ALA A 164 -18.84 11.60 -25.35
C ALA A 164 -17.55 11.01 -24.76
N PRO A 165 -17.48 9.71 -24.46
CA PRO A 165 -16.28 9.14 -23.88
C PRO A 165 -15.13 9.09 -24.89
N LEU A 166 -13.90 9.27 -24.41
CA LEU A 166 -12.68 8.93 -25.12
C LEU A 166 -12.16 7.59 -24.59
N THR A 167 -11.71 6.70 -25.47
CA THR A 167 -11.12 5.42 -25.05
C THR A 167 -9.61 5.48 -25.11
N PHE A 168 -8.96 5.40 -23.95
CA PHE A 168 -7.52 5.35 -23.81
C PHE A 168 -7.04 3.90 -23.82
N THR A 169 -5.93 3.64 -24.49
CA THR A 169 -5.15 2.41 -24.40
C THR A 169 -3.71 2.79 -24.08
N MET A 170 -3.15 2.24 -23.01
CA MET A 170 -1.80 2.57 -22.55
C MET A 170 -1.10 1.37 -21.88
N PRO A 171 0.24 1.30 -21.94
CA PRO A 171 1.00 0.28 -21.23
C PRO A 171 1.13 0.64 -19.75
N ILE A 172 0.97 -0.37 -18.89
CA ILE A 172 1.35 -0.30 -17.48
C ILE A 172 2.86 -0.56 -17.39
N PRO A 173 3.64 0.27 -16.67
CA PRO A 173 5.06 0.02 -16.45
C PRO A 173 5.34 -1.39 -15.92
N ASP A 174 6.48 -1.99 -16.28
CA ASP A 174 6.84 -3.34 -15.85
C ASP A 174 7.15 -3.43 -14.35
N ASP A 175 7.49 -2.30 -13.71
CA ASP A 175 7.81 -2.18 -12.29
C ASP A 175 6.59 -1.91 -11.40
N VAL A 176 5.38 -2.11 -11.92
CA VAL A 176 4.12 -1.79 -11.24
C VAL A 176 3.27 -3.04 -11.04
N ILE A 177 2.96 -3.36 -9.78
CA ILE A 177 2.00 -4.40 -9.44
C ILE A 177 0.60 -3.86 -9.70
N VAL A 178 -0.11 -4.50 -10.62
CA VAL A 178 -1.48 -4.11 -10.97
C VAL A 178 -2.42 -4.43 -9.81
N PRO A 179 -3.07 -3.43 -9.19
CA PRO A 179 -4.04 -3.65 -8.14
C PRO A 179 -5.34 -4.13 -8.77
N LEU A 180 -5.58 -5.44 -8.72
CA LEU A 180 -6.84 -6.02 -9.18
C LEU A 180 -7.88 -5.95 -8.05
N ASP A 181 -9.04 -5.37 -8.34
CA ASP A 181 -10.20 -5.34 -7.45
C ASP A 181 -11.10 -6.53 -7.74
N TYR A 182 -11.38 -7.36 -6.74
CA TYR A 182 -12.18 -8.58 -6.86
C TYR A 182 -13.69 -8.33 -6.76
N GLY A 183 -14.14 -7.06 -6.80
CA GLY A 183 -15.56 -6.73 -6.76
C GLY A 183 -16.13 -7.01 -5.36
N GLY A 184 -15.77 -6.16 -4.41
CA GLY A 184 -16.31 -6.22 -3.05
C GLY A 184 -16.05 -4.94 -2.28
N GLU A 185 -16.97 -3.97 -2.37
CA GLU A 185 -17.07 -2.86 -1.39
C GLU A 185 -17.47 -3.34 0.02
N ARG A 186 -17.57 -4.65 0.23
CA ARG A 186 -17.63 -5.25 1.56
C ARG A 186 -16.26 -5.82 1.86
N ASP A 187 -15.65 -5.32 2.93
CA ASP A 187 -14.78 -6.07 3.85
C ASP A 187 -13.46 -5.41 4.24
N ALA A 188 -13.31 -4.08 4.17
CA ALA A 188 -12.40 -3.42 5.12
C ALA A 188 -12.95 -3.54 6.56
N GLY A 189 -14.28 -3.40 6.71
CA GLY A 189 -14.97 -3.58 7.99
C GLY A 189 -15.20 -5.04 8.38
N ALA A 190 -15.49 -5.92 7.41
CA ALA A 190 -15.73 -7.34 7.71
C ALA A 190 -14.46 -8.20 7.71
N ALA A 191 -13.34 -7.83 7.06
CA ALA A 191 -12.07 -8.50 7.34
C ALA A 191 -11.55 -8.18 8.74
N ALA A 192 -11.76 -6.95 9.22
CA ALA A 192 -11.50 -6.57 10.61
C ALA A 192 -12.45 -7.28 11.59
N ALA A 193 -13.75 -7.38 11.27
CA ALA A 193 -14.71 -8.10 12.10
C ALA A 193 -14.55 -9.64 12.05
N ALA A 194 -14.14 -10.21 10.92
CA ALA A 194 -13.86 -11.64 10.76
C ALA A 194 -12.54 -12.04 11.42
N ALA A 195 -11.53 -11.16 11.44
CA ALA A 195 -10.33 -11.34 12.25
C ALA A 195 -10.66 -11.30 13.76
N ALA A 196 -11.58 -10.45 14.19
CA ALA A 196 -12.10 -10.42 15.56
C ALA A 196 -12.97 -11.63 15.90
N ALA A 197 -13.78 -12.13 14.96
CA ALA A 197 -14.68 -13.27 15.16
C ALA A 197 -13.96 -14.63 15.11
N ALA A 198 -12.94 -14.79 14.26
CA ALA A 198 -12.12 -16.01 14.22
C ALA A 198 -11.26 -16.20 15.48
N ALA A 199 -10.99 -15.12 16.22
CA ALA A 199 -10.37 -15.18 17.54
C ALA A 199 -11.33 -15.68 18.64
N ALA A 200 -12.64 -15.62 18.42
CA ALA A 200 -13.67 -15.98 19.40
C ALA A 200 -14.20 -17.42 19.25
N THR A 201 -13.99 -18.08 18.12
CA THR A 201 -14.56 -19.41 17.83
C THR A 201 -13.61 -20.59 18.02
N ALA A 202 -12.39 -20.35 18.53
CA ALA A 202 -11.41 -21.39 18.83
C ALA A 202 -11.54 -21.99 20.25
N ASP A 203 -12.74 -21.90 20.86
CA ASP A 203 -13.03 -22.49 22.16
C ASP A 203 -14.25 -23.41 22.06
N GLY A 204 -14.05 -24.69 22.41
CA GLY A 204 -15.11 -25.68 22.59
C GLY A 204 -15.16 -26.82 21.58
N ALA A 205 -14.44 -27.91 21.86
CA ALA A 205 -14.98 -29.29 21.82
C ALA A 205 -13.88 -30.31 22.20
N ASP A 206 -13.92 -30.78 23.45
CA ASP A 206 -13.41 -32.09 23.87
C ASP A 206 -14.60 -33.06 23.83
N PRO A 207 -14.43 -34.32 23.39
CA PRO A 207 -14.74 -35.36 24.37
C PRO A 207 -13.88 -36.63 24.26
N ALA A 208 -13.37 -37.07 25.41
CA ALA A 208 -13.04 -38.46 25.67
C ALA A 208 -14.16 -39.18 26.45
N ALA A 209 -14.30 -40.47 26.11
CA ALA A 209 -14.86 -41.60 26.89
C ALA A 209 -16.36 -41.92 26.81
N ARG A 210 -16.67 -43.10 26.24
CA ARG A 210 -17.39 -44.21 26.90
C ARG A 210 -17.31 -45.50 26.05
N GLY A 211 -17.01 -46.62 26.68
CA GLY A 211 -16.86 -47.94 26.06
C GLY A 211 -18.15 -48.76 26.01
N GLY A 212 -18.03 -49.98 25.46
CA GLY A 212 -19.04 -51.04 25.57
C GLY A 212 -19.03 -52.00 24.37
N ALA A 213 -18.69 -53.26 24.60
CA ALA A 213 -18.68 -54.35 23.62
C ALA A 213 -20.07 -54.97 23.42
N ALA A 214 -20.35 -55.56 22.23
CA ALA A 214 -20.73 -56.97 22.03
C ALA A 214 -21.49 -57.24 20.70
N THR A 215 -20.95 -58.20 19.94
CA THR A 215 -21.60 -59.30 19.17
C THR A 215 -22.80 -59.06 18.24
N GLY A 216 -22.68 -59.54 17.00
CA GLY A 216 -23.80 -59.97 16.16
C GLY A 216 -23.41 -60.18 14.71
N ALA A 217 -23.20 -61.43 14.30
CA ALA A 217 -22.97 -61.83 12.92
C ALA A 217 -24.32 -62.13 12.22
N GLY A 218 -24.51 -61.61 11.01
CA GLY A 218 -25.61 -62.00 10.11
C GLY A 218 -25.88 -60.94 9.04
N ASP A 219 -25.87 -61.37 7.76
CA ASP A 219 -26.37 -60.67 6.56
C ASP A 219 -25.48 -59.64 5.82
N GLU A 220 -24.22 -60.00 5.51
CA GLU A 220 -23.29 -59.18 4.70
C GLU A 220 -23.57 -59.15 3.17
N ALA A 221 -24.61 -59.80 2.65
CA ALA A 221 -24.83 -59.90 1.21
C ALA A 221 -25.87 -58.91 0.63
N ALA A 222 -26.85 -58.45 1.42
CA ALA A 222 -27.88 -57.52 0.95
C ALA A 222 -27.56 -56.04 1.27
N GLU A 223 -26.79 -55.77 2.33
CA GLU A 223 -26.34 -54.41 2.68
C GLU A 223 -25.29 -53.86 1.70
N ASN A 224 -24.51 -54.73 1.04
CA ASN A 224 -23.48 -54.30 0.10
C ASN A 224 -24.03 -53.71 -1.21
N GLU A 225 -25.19 -54.19 -1.67
CA GLU A 225 -25.82 -53.69 -2.92
C GLU A 225 -26.57 -52.36 -2.67
N ALA A 226 -27.17 -52.20 -1.49
CA ALA A 226 -27.77 -50.92 -1.05
C ALA A 226 -26.69 -49.87 -0.72
N ALA A 227 -25.57 -50.26 -0.12
CA ALA A 227 -24.42 -49.40 0.13
C ALA A 227 -23.74 -48.94 -1.17
N ALA A 228 -23.64 -49.81 -2.18
CA ALA A 228 -23.11 -49.44 -3.49
C ALA A 228 -24.03 -48.44 -4.24
N ALA A 229 -25.34 -48.60 -4.14
CA ALA A 229 -26.30 -47.65 -4.73
C ALA A 229 -26.35 -46.30 -3.98
N ALA A 230 -26.14 -46.30 -2.66
CA ALA A 230 -26.00 -45.08 -1.86
C ALA A 230 -24.68 -44.36 -2.16
N ALA A 231 -23.57 -45.09 -2.26
CA ALA A 231 -22.26 -44.54 -2.63
C ALA A 231 -22.24 -43.96 -4.05
N ALA A 232 -22.97 -44.58 -5.00
CA ALA A 232 -23.12 -44.05 -6.36
C ALA A 232 -23.93 -42.73 -6.37
N ARG A 233 -24.98 -42.61 -5.55
CA ARG A 233 -25.77 -41.38 -5.40
C ARG A 233 -25.01 -40.26 -4.66
N GLU A 234 -24.19 -40.61 -3.68
CA GLU A 234 -23.27 -39.67 -3.03
C GLU A 234 -22.16 -39.20 -3.97
N GLN A 235 -21.63 -40.10 -4.82
CA GLN A 235 -20.67 -39.74 -5.86
C GLN A 235 -21.30 -38.83 -6.92
N GLU A 236 -22.51 -39.13 -7.40
CA GLU A 236 -23.24 -38.27 -8.35
C GLU A 236 -23.56 -36.89 -7.75
N GLY A 237 -23.98 -36.84 -6.48
CA GLY A 237 -24.21 -35.59 -5.74
C GLY A 237 -22.93 -34.78 -5.53
N ALA A 238 -21.80 -35.44 -5.23
CA ALA A 238 -20.50 -34.79 -5.10
C ALA A 238 -19.97 -34.26 -6.46
N THR A 239 -20.20 -34.98 -7.55
CA THR A 239 -19.89 -34.47 -8.90
C THR A 239 -20.77 -33.28 -9.27
N ALA A 240 -22.07 -33.32 -8.99
CA ALA A 240 -22.98 -32.20 -9.26
C ALA A 240 -22.66 -30.96 -8.41
N GLU A 241 -22.31 -31.13 -7.13
CA GLU A 241 -21.83 -30.04 -6.27
C GLU A 241 -20.48 -29.50 -6.73
N SER A 242 -19.58 -30.36 -7.22
CA SER A 242 -18.28 -29.92 -7.75
C SER A 242 -18.42 -29.19 -9.09
N GLU A 243 -19.36 -29.58 -9.95
CA GLU A 243 -19.71 -28.88 -11.18
C GLU A 243 -20.43 -27.55 -10.89
N GLN A 244 -21.33 -27.52 -9.91
CA GLN A 244 -21.94 -26.29 -9.43
C GLN A 244 -20.92 -25.34 -8.81
N ARG A 245 -19.96 -25.84 -8.00
CA ARG A 245 -18.84 -25.03 -7.50
C ARG A 245 -17.97 -24.52 -8.64
N ARG A 246 -17.74 -25.31 -9.68
CA ARG A 246 -16.95 -24.93 -10.86
C ARG A 246 -17.68 -23.89 -11.71
N GLN A 247 -18.99 -24.00 -11.87
CA GLN A 247 -19.83 -23.00 -12.53
C GLN A 247 -19.95 -21.71 -11.69
N GLN A 248 -20.08 -21.83 -10.37
CA GLN A 248 -20.12 -20.70 -9.44
C GLN A 248 -18.77 -19.98 -9.38
N GLN A 249 -17.65 -20.70 -9.48
CA GLN A 249 -16.31 -20.14 -9.57
C GLN A 249 -16.00 -19.52 -10.93
N GLN A 250 -16.64 -19.99 -12.01
CA GLN A 250 -16.63 -19.34 -13.34
C GLN A 250 -17.51 -18.08 -13.42
N GLN A 251 -18.42 -17.88 -12.47
CA GLN A 251 -19.28 -16.69 -12.40
C GLN A 251 -18.70 -15.55 -11.54
N LEU A 252 -17.54 -15.74 -10.89
CA LEU A 252 -16.90 -14.61 -10.21
C LEU A 252 -16.46 -13.57 -11.24
N PRO A 253 -16.81 -12.28 -11.04
CA PRO A 253 -16.33 -11.22 -11.92
C PRO A 253 -14.81 -11.24 -11.95
N GLU A 254 -14.22 -11.24 -13.15
CA GLU A 254 -12.78 -11.13 -13.29
C GLU A 254 -12.30 -9.85 -12.61
N PRO A 255 -11.26 -9.92 -11.77
CA PRO A 255 -10.85 -8.77 -11.00
C PRO A 255 -10.22 -7.74 -11.93
N GLN A 256 -10.73 -6.51 -11.91
CA GLN A 256 -10.31 -5.45 -12.81
C GLN A 256 -9.48 -4.40 -12.08
N PRO A 257 -8.50 -3.78 -12.76
CA PRO A 257 -7.82 -2.63 -12.19
C PRO A 257 -8.75 -1.43 -12.06
N ARG A 258 -8.43 -0.55 -11.12
CA ARG A 258 -9.14 0.71 -10.91
C ARG A 258 -8.43 1.84 -11.63
N VAL A 259 -9.19 2.69 -12.30
CA VAL A 259 -8.65 3.86 -13.03
C VAL A 259 -9.44 5.07 -12.60
N GLY A 260 -8.74 6.17 -12.34
CA GLY A 260 -9.32 7.42 -11.88
C GLY A 260 -8.80 8.63 -12.62
N TRP A 261 -9.51 9.74 -12.46
CA TRP A 261 -9.05 11.08 -12.78
C TRP A 261 -8.91 11.91 -11.50
N TRP A 262 -8.01 12.89 -11.52
CA TRP A 262 -7.81 13.79 -10.40
C TRP A 262 -8.84 14.93 -10.39
N ASP A 263 -9.62 15.03 -9.32
CA ASP A 263 -10.51 16.17 -9.10
C ASP A 263 -9.80 17.27 -8.32
N ASP A 264 -9.43 18.35 -9.02
CA ASP A 264 -8.77 19.52 -8.42
C ASP A 264 -9.66 20.26 -7.41
N ALA A 265 -10.99 20.22 -7.54
CA ALA A 265 -11.90 20.89 -6.61
C ALA A 265 -12.05 20.11 -5.30
N ALA A 266 -12.10 18.78 -5.40
CA ALA A 266 -12.20 17.89 -4.24
C ALA A 266 -10.84 17.51 -3.62
N GLY A 267 -9.73 17.69 -4.36
CA GLY A 267 -8.40 17.28 -3.94
C GLY A 267 -8.25 15.76 -3.80
N CYS A 268 -8.90 14.98 -4.68
CA CYS A 268 -8.87 13.53 -4.60
C CYS A 268 -9.01 12.83 -5.96
N TRP A 269 -8.64 11.56 -5.99
CA TRP A 269 -8.90 10.68 -7.14
C TRP A 269 -10.39 10.28 -7.20
N SER A 270 -10.99 10.42 -8.38
CA SER A 270 -12.38 10.03 -8.67
C SER A 270 -12.43 9.04 -9.82
N GLU A 271 -13.30 8.04 -9.70
CA GLU A 271 -13.59 7.06 -10.76
C GLU A 271 -14.83 7.45 -11.58
N GLU A 272 -15.47 8.58 -11.24
CA GLU A 272 -16.68 9.04 -11.91
C GLU A 272 -16.43 9.32 -13.39
N GLY A 273 -17.28 8.77 -14.26
CA GLY A 273 -17.17 8.96 -15.71
C GLY A 273 -16.13 8.08 -16.38
N ILE A 274 -15.53 7.12 -15.65
CA ILE A 274 -14.68 6.07 -16.19
C ILE A 274 -15.48 4.78 -16.36
N SER A 275 -15.27 4.10 -17.48
CA SER A 275 -16.02 2.89 -17.87
C SER A 275 -15.21 2.02 -18.81
N GLY A 276 -15.69 0.81 -19.13
CA GLY A 276 -15.10 -0.04 -20.16
C GLY A 276 -13.64 -0.45 -19.87
N ILE A 277 -13.29 -0.60 -18.59
CA ILE A 277 -11.94 -0.98 -18.17
C ILE A 277 -11.67 -2.41 -18.65
N ARG A 278 -10.55 -2.61 -19.33
CA ARG A 278 -10.06 -3.89 -19.82
C ARG A 278 -8.56 -3.94 -19.62
N PHE A 279 -8.08 -4.98 -18.96
CA PHE A 279 -6.66 -5.21 -18.76
C PHE A 279 -6.24 -6.49 -19.46
N GLN A 280 -5.15 -6.41 -20.22
CA GLN A 280 -4.54 -7.56 -20.90
C GLN A 280 -3.22 -7.91 -20.20
N PRO A 281 -3.19 -8.90 -19.28
CA PRO A 281 -1.99 -9.21 -18.50
C PRO A 281 -0.77 -9.57 -19.36
N GLY A 282 -0.96 -10.36 -20.42
CA GLY A 282 0.14 -10.81 -21.28
C GLY A 282 0.82 -9.70 -22.09
N ARG A 283 0.16 -8.56 -22.28
CA ARG A 283 0.74 -7.37 -22.95
C ARG A 283 0.92 -6.17 -22.01
N ARG A 284 0.47 -6.29 -20.75
CA ARG A 284 0.36 -5.21 -19.77
C ARG A 284 -0.33 -3.96 -20.33
N LEU A 285 -1.33 -4.15 -21.20
CA LEU A 285 -2.10 -3.06 -21.81
C LEU A 285 -3.40 -2.83 -21.05
N LEU A 286 -3.62 -1.57 -20.66
CA LEU A 286 -4.82 -1.10 -20.00
C LEU A 286 -5.62 -0.25 -20.98
N THR A 287 -6.87 -0.64 -21.20
CA THR A 287 -7.84 0.12 -22.00
C THR A 287 -8.99 0.57 -21.11
N PHE A 288 -9.38 1.84 -21.19
CA PHE A 288 -10.54 2.38 -20.45
C PHE A 288 -11.14 3.57 -21.18
N SER A 289 -12.42 3.83 -20.93
CA SER A 289 -13.17 4.94 -21.51
C SER A 289 -13.44 6.00 -20.45
N THR A 290 -13.19 7.27 -20.75
CA THR A 290 -13.42 8.39 -19.83
C THR A 290 -14.20 9.52 -20.49
N ALA A 291 -15.17 10.08 -19.77
CA ALA A 291 -15.88 11.31 -20.14
C ALA A 291 -15.15 12.59 -19.65
N ARG A 292 -14.03 12.44 -18.93
CA ARG A 292 -13.25 13.52 -18.31
C ARG A 292 -11.82 13.53 -18.86
N LEU A 293 -11.34 14.73 -19.20
CA LEU A 293 -9.94 14.98 -19.54
C LEU A 293 -9.26 15.72 -18.39
N GLY A 294 -7.98 15.40 -18.15
CA GLY A 294 -7.22 15.87 -17.02
C GLY A 294 -6.09 14.89 -16.69
N THR A 295 -5.73 14.79 -15.42
CA THR A 295 -4.75 13.82 -14.92
C THR A 295 -5.45 12.50 -14.61
N LEU A 296 -5.04 11.43 -15.29
CA LEU A 296 -5.55 10.06 -15.18
C LEU A 296 -4.49 9.15 -14.55
N ALA A 297 -4.90 8.15 -13.79
CA ALA A 297 -3.98 7.20 -13.18
C ALA A 297 -4.63 5.83 -12.92
N LEU A 298 -3.79 4.80 -12.86
CA LEU A 298 -4.11 3.52 -12.24
C LEU A 298 -4.16 3.74 -10.72
N LEU A 299 -5.24 3.30 -10.07
CA LEU A 299 -5.48 3.55 -8.65
C LEU A 299 -5.33 2.28 -7.82
N ALA A 300 -4.73 2.42 -6.65
CA ALA A 300 -4.75 1.41 -5.59
C ALA A 300 -5.28 2.00 -4.28
N PRO A 301 -5.97 1.21 -3.46
CA PRO A 301 -6.20 1.56 -2.06
C PRO A 301 -4.87 1.77 -1.32
N ARG A 302 -4.74 2.88 -0.58
CA ARG A 302 -3.55 3.20 0.22
C ARG A 302 -3.33 2.21 1.36
N ALA A 303 -4.42 1.77 1.97
CA ALA A 303 -4.42 0.79 3.05
C ALA A 303 -4.50 -0.66 2.54
N ARG A 304 -4.16 -0.96 1.28
CA ARG A 304 -4.33 -2.32 0.71
C ARG A 304 -3.61 -3.41 1.51
N LEU A 305 -2.44 -3.11 2.06
CA LEU A 305 -1.64 -4.04 2.85
C LEU A 305 -1.90 -3.93 4.36
N LEU A 306 -2.77 -3.01 4.77
CA LEU A 306 -3.09 -2.71 6.16
C LEU A 306 -4.50 -3.22 6.50
N PRO A 307 -4.75 -3.69 7.73
CA PRO A 307 -3.76 -3.97 8.76
C PRO A 307 -2.91 -5.21 8.41
N TYR A 308 -1.72 -5.28 8.99
CA TYR A 308 -0.90 -6.48 9.06
C TYR A 308 -1.60 -7.53 9.93
N ARG A 309 -1.59 -8.80 9.48
CA ARG A 309 -2.02 -9.94 10.31
C ARG A 309 -1.00 -10.25 11.41
N SER A 310 0.28 -10.09 11.09
CA SER A 310 1.37 -10.20 12.05
C SER A 310 2.65 -9.60 11.48
N TRP A 311 3.58 -9.30 12.38
CA TRP A 311 4.94 -8.90 12.03
C TRP A 311 5.94 -9.53 12.99
N ASP A 312 7.17 -9.72 12.52
CA ASP A 312 8.29 -10.16 13.35
C ASP A 312 9.60 -9.50 12.93
N LEU A 313 10.49 -9.35 13.91
CA LEU A 313 11.82 -8.78 13.77
C LEU A 313 12.84 -9.79 14.28
N ARG A 314 13.91 -10.02 13.51
CA ARG A 314 14.95 -10.99 13.86
C ARG A 314 16.35 -10.50 13.45
N PRO A 315 17.39 -10.71 14.26
CA PRO A 315 18.76 -10.39 13.88
C PRO A 315 19.27 -11.39 12.83
N THR A 316 19.81 -10.90 11.72
CA THR A 316 20.31 -11.73 10.60
C THR A 316 21.82 -11.66 10.41
N GLY A 317 22.49 -10.74 11.10
CA GLY A 317 23.87 -10.39 10.82
C GLY A 317 24.92 -11.36 11.34
N GLY A 318 24.62 -12.21 12.32
CA GLY A 318 25.69 -12.83 13.12
C GLY A 318 25.59 -12.45 14.59
N LEU A 319 26.32 -13.16 15.45
CA LEU A 319 26.77 -12.62 16.74
C LEU A 319 27.67 -11.39 16.45
N GLY A 320 27.19 -10.19 16.78
CA GLY A 320 27.87 -8.92 16.47
C GLY A 320 27.68 -8.42 15.03
N GLY A 321 26.78 -9.03 14.25
CA GLY A 321 26.48 -8.57 12.90
C GLY A 321 25.43 -7.45 12.88
N ALA A 322 25.59 -6.50 11.96
CA ALA A 322 24.83 -5.25 11.87
C ALA A 322 23.63 -5.35 10.91
N THR A 323 22.86 -6.46 10.92
CA THR A 323 21.66 -6.59 10.08
C THR A 323 20.50 -7.28 10.79
N VAL A 324 19.28 -6.82 10.48
CA VAL A 324 18.02 -7.28 11.04
C VAL A 324 17.02 -7.49 9.91
N ALA A 325 16.17 -8.51 9.98
CA ALA A 325 15.07 -8.71 9.05
C ALA A 325 13.74 -8.40 9.72
N LEU A 326 12.93 -7.58 9.07
CA LEU A 326 11.54 -7.33 9.40
C LEU A 326 10.65 -8.10 8.43
N THR A 327 9.84 -9.02 8.96
CA THR A 327 8.84 -9.77 8.20
C THR A 327 7.47 -9.16 8.46
N LEU A 328 6.78 -8.69 7.42
CA LEU A 328 5.40 -8.22 7.49
C LEU A 328 4.48 -9.21 6.77
N ARG A 329 3.39 -9.61 7.44
CA ARG A 329 2.35 -10.47 6.86
C ARG A 329 1.07 -9.63 6.71
N PRO A 330 0.80 -9.05 5.53
CA PRO A 330 -0.39 -8.23 5.32
C PRO A 330 -1.68 -9.05 5.32
N CYS A 331 -2.83 -8.37 5.48
CA CYS A 331 -4.15 -8.99 5.34
C CYS A 331 -4.44 -9.44 3.90
N ALA A 332 -3.98 -8.66 2.92
CA ALA A 332 -4.08 -8.97 1.51
C ALA A 332 -3.16 -10.14 1.12
N PRO A 333 -3.62 -11.03 0.23
CA PRO A 333 -2.82 -12.17 -0.20
C PRO A 333 -1.62 -11.69 -1.02
N LEU A 334 -0.42 -11.89 -0.47
CA LEU A 334 0.84 -11.88 -1.21
C LEU A 334 1.32 -13.32 -1.39
N PRO A 335 2.03 -13.66 -2.48
CA PRO A 335 2.57 -15.00 -2.68
C PRO A 335 3.53 -15.41 -1.57
N GLU A 336 4.32 -14.45 -1.09
CA GLU A 336 5.31 -14.60 -0.03
C GLU A 336 5.18 -13.43 0.95
N PRO A 337 5.58 -13.62 2.22
CA PRO A 337 5.58 -12.53 3.18
C PRO A 337 6.58 -11.44 2.75
N LEU A 338 6.26 -10.19 3.05
CA LEU A 338 7.15 -9.08 2.76
C LEU A 338 8.30 -9.09 3.77
N VAL A 339 9.54 -9.27 3.31
CA VAL A 339 10.74 -9.26 4.16
C VAL A 339 11.64 -8.11 3.77
N ILE A 340 11.93 -7.25 4.73
CA ILE A 340 12.84 -6.11 4.59
C ILE A 340 14.06 -6.37 5.48
N ASP A 341 15.24 -6.51 4.87
CA ASP A 341 16.49 -6.53 5.62
C ASP A 341 16.95 -5.09 5.84
N ILE A 342 17.34 -4.78 7.06
CA ILE A 342 17.74 -3.45 7.54
C ILE A 342 19.17 -3.57 8.06
N GLY A 343 20.04 -2.66 7.62
CA GLY A 343 21.40 -2.51 8.10
C GLY A 343 21.76 -1.04 8.32
N PRO A 344 23.06 -0.69 8.44
CA PRO A 344 23.47 0.66 8.82
C PRO A 344 23.10 1.67 7.72
N ALA A 345 22.08 2.50 8.00
CA ALA A 345 21.52 3.51 7.09
C ALA A 345 20.92 2.99 5.76
N TRP A 346 20.70 1.67 5.63
CA TRP A 346 20.08 1.08 4.45
C TRP A 346 19.01 0.05 4.81
N ALA A 347 18.07 -0.14 3.88
CA ALA A 347 17.12 -1.24 3.85
C ALA A 347 17.15 -1.87 2.45
N ARG A 348 16.88 -3.17 2.36
CA ARG A 348 16.71 -3.89 1.09
C ARG A 348 15.48 -4.78 1.17
N LEU A 349 14.76 -4.88 0.06
CA LEU A 349 13.69 -5.85 -0.09
C LEU A 349 14.31 -7.23 -0.32
N ALA A 350 13.98 -8.20 0.53
CA ALA A 350 14.39 -9.61 0.38
C ALA A 350 13.28 -10.48 -0.22
N SER A 351 12.02 -10.18 0.07
CA SER A 351 10.82 -10.89 -0.41
C SER A 351 9.63 -9.92 -0.41
N PRO A 352 8.65 -10.01 -1.32
CA PRO A 352 8.39 -11.12 -2.26
C PRO A 352 9.18 -11.03 -3.57
N ASP A 353 9.54 -12.19 -4.14
CA ASP A 353 10.19 -12.28 -5.46
C ASP A 353 9.17 -12.14 -6.61
N LEU A 354 8.74 -10.90 -6.84
CA LEU A 354 7.84 -10.56 -7.95
C LEU A 354 8.64 -9.99 -9.13
N PRO A 355 8.26 -10.32 -10.39
CA PRO A 355 8.89 -9.75 -11.58
C PRO A 355 8.88 -8.21 -11.57
N GLU A 356 7.79 -7.61 -11.09
CA GLU A 356 7.63 -6.16 -10.97
C GLU A 356 8.65 -5.52 -9.99
N LEU A 357 9.13 -6.30 -9.02
CA LEU A 357 10.05 -5.83 -7.98
C LEU A 357 11.51 -6.22 -8.27
N CYS A 358 11.82 -6.85 -9.41
CA CYS A 358 13.17 -7.29 -9.76
C CYS A 358 14.21 -6.16 -9.70
N GLY A 359 13.79 -4.93 -9.99
CA GLY A 359 14.63 -3.73 -9.91
C GLY A 359 14.90 -3.21 -8.49
N LEU A 360 14.22 -3.76 -7.47
CA LEU A 360 14.30 -3.37 -6.05
C LEU A 360 14.82 -4.51 -5.15
N ILE A 361 14.53 -5.77 -5.50
CA ILE A 361 14.97 -6.94 -4.73
C ILE A 361 16.49 -6.96 -4.61
N GLY A 362 16.99 -7.19 -3.39
CA GLY A 362 18.42 -7.28 -3.07
C GLY A 362 19.18 -5.96 -3.10
N ARG A 363 18.59 -4.85 -3.58
CA ARG A 363 19.25 -3.54 -3.61
C ARG A 363 19.20 -2.85 -2.25
N GLN A 364 20.35 -2.37 -1.81
CA GLN A 364 20.48 -1.53 -0.63
C GLN A 364 20.11 -0.09 -0.99
N LEU A 365 19.08 0.43 -0.34
CA LEU A 365 18.58 1.80 -0.50
C LEU A 365 18.40 2.44 0.89
N PRO A 366 18.42 3.77 0.99
CA PRO A 366 17.92 4.44 2.18
C PRO A 366 16.49 3.98 2.51
N PRO A 367 16.13 3.76 3.80
CA PRO A 367 14.83 3.22 4.16
C PRO A 367 13.63 3.97 3.58
N TRP A 368 13.65 5.31 3.60
CA TRP A 368 12.58 6.13 3.02
C TRP A 368 12.43 5.90 1.52
N GLN A 369 13.55 5.76 0.81
CA GLN A 369 13.57 5.57 -0.64
C GLN A 369 13.04 4.19 -1.00
N LEU A 370 13.37 3.15 -0.21
CA LEU A 370 12.80 1.82 -0.39
C LEU A 370 11.27 1.85 -0.22
N LEU A 371 10.78 2.45 0.88
CA LEU A 371 9.34 2.53 1.16
C LEU A 371 8.59 3.34 0.09
N GLN A 372 9.18 4.42 -0.43
CA GLN A 372 8.61 5.18 -1.53
C GLN A 372 8.58 4.37 -2.84
N ARG A 373 9.66 3.67 -3.19
CA ARG A 373 9.70 2.84 -4.40
C ARG A 373 8.73 1.66 -4.34
N LEU A 374 8.55 1.06 -3.16
CA LEU A 374 7.53 0.04 -2.93
C LEU A 374 6.13 0.61 -3.14
N ALA A 375 5.86 1.81 -2.63
CA ALA A 375 4.61 2.51 -2.86
C ALA A 375 4.36 2.82 -4.34
N ASP A 376 5.37 3.32 -5.06
CA ASP A 376 5.28 3.62 -6.50
C ASP A 376 5.01 2.35 -7.33
N ALA A 377 5.55 1.21 -6.90
CA ALA A 377 5.31 -0.12 -7.46
C ALA A 377 3.95 -0.72 -7.06
N GLY A 378 3.18 -0.08 -6.18
CA GLY A 378 1.84 -0.52 -5.77
C GLY A 378 1.78 -1.28 -4.43
N LEU A 379 2.90 -1.41 -3.71
CA LEU A 379 2.96 -1.92 -2.33
C LEU A 379 2.98 -0.75 -1.35
N HIS A 380 1.80 -0.18 -1.09
CA HIS A 380 1.63 0.87 -0.09
C HIS A 380 1.68 0.29 1.33
N LEU A 381 2.75 0.60 2.06
CA LEU A 381 2.98 0.18 3.45
C LEU A 381 2.91 1.33 4.46
N LEU A 382 2.94 2.56 3.96
CA LEU A 382 2.88 3.75 4.80
C LEU A 382 1.41 4.03 5.11
N PRO A 383 1.00 3.96 6.40
CA PRO A 383 -0.34 4.39 6.76
C PRO A 383 -0.51 5.87 6.47
N ASP A 384 -1.73 6.28 6.09
CA ASP A 384 -2.09 7.69 6.04
C ASP A 384 -2.05 8.23 7.48
N THR A 385 -0.91 8.79 7.87
CA THR A 385 -0.84 9.65 9.05
C THR A 385 -1.70 10.86 8.71
N GLY A 386 -2.95 10.89 9.17
CA GLY A 386 -3.76 12.09 9.09
C GLY A 386 -2.91 13.28 9.58
N ALA A 387 -2.62 14.20 8.67
CA ALA A 387 -1.85 15.41 8.90
C ALA A 387 -0.46 15.22 9.54
N CYS A 388 0.59 15.09 8.71
CA CYS A 388 1.88 15.66 9.11
C CYS A 388 1.66 17.14 9.45
N GLY A 389 1.93 17.51 10.71
CA GLY A 389 1.74 18.88 11.21
C GLY A 389 2.57 19.91 10.42
N GLY A 390 1.93 21.04 10.09
CA GLY A 390 2.62 22.20 9.52
C GLY A 390 1.76 23.04 8.58
N GLY A 391 0.77 23.75 9.12
CA GLY A 391 0.24 24.99 8.52
C GLY A 391 -0.86 24.87 7.45
N GLY A 392 -2.05 25.37 7.82
CA GLY A 392 -2.91 26.17 6.92
C GLY A 392 -3.90 25.43 6.00
N LEU A 393 -5.19 25.50 6.37
CA LEU A 393 -6.38 25.59 5.49
C LEU A 393 -6.57 24.40 4.52
N VAL A 394 -7.58 23.54 4.65
CA VAL A 394 -9.00 23.74 4.27
C VAL A 394 -9.74 22.44 4.62
N GLY A 395 -11.01 22.55 5.01
CA GLY A 395 -11.82 21.51 5.64
C GLY A 395 -11.95 20.19 4.87
N GLY A 396 -11.59 19.10 5.54
CA GLY A 396 -12.14 17.76 5.33
C GLY A 396 -13.30 17.53 6.30
N GLY A 397 -14.41 17.00 5.81
CA GLY A 397 -15.66 16.84 6.56
C GLY A 397 -15.56 15.95 7.81
N ALA A 398 -16.44 16.22 8.77
CA ALA A 398 -16.50 15.58 10.08
C ALA A 398 -16.66 14.04 10.06
N GLU A 399 -17.12 13.45 8.95
CA GLU A 399 -17.25 11.99 8.81
C GLU A 399 -15.93 11.26 8.54
N GLU A 400 -14.92 11.95 7.98
CA GLU A 400 -13.62 11.35 7.64
C GLU A 400 -12.64 11.51 8.81
N ALA A 401 -12.74 12.61 9.56
CA ALA A 401 -12.18 12.71 10.91
C ALA A 401 -12.71 11.59 11.81
N ALA A 402 -14.01 11.23 11.71
CA ALA A 402 -14.60 10.12 12.46
C ALA A 402 -14.21 8.70 11.95
N ARG A 403 -13.61 8.58 10.75
CA ARG A 403 -13.02 7.32 10.24
C ARG A 403 -11.52 7.23 10.54
N ALA A 404 -10.78 8.33 10.48
CA ALA A 404 -9.39 8.43 10.93
C ALA A 404 -9.25 8.30 12.46
N ASP A 405 -10.32 8.59 13.22
CA ASP A 405 -10.39 8.45 14.68
C ASP A 405 -10.64 7.01 15.17
N ARG A 406 -10.80 6.03 14.25
CA ARG A 406 -10.88 4.61 14.63
C ARG A 406 -9.53 3.90 14.53
N GLY A 407 -8.80 3.88 15.64
CA GLY A 407 -8.06 2.67 16.04
C GLY A 407 -6.53 2.70 16.04
N GLY A 408 -5.87 3.83 15.76
CA GLY A 408 -4.42 3.94 15.90
C GLY A 408 -3.98 4.10 17.35
N LYS A 409 -2.81 3.55 17.70
CA LYS A 409 -2.12 3.85 18.96
C LYS A 409 -1.68 5.31 18.99
N ASP A 410 -1.44 5.85 20.18
CA ASP A 410 -0.84 7.18 20.31
C ASP A 410 0.54 7.21 19.67
N GLU A 411 0.79 8.21 18.81
CA GLU A 411 2.00 8.26 17.97
C GLU A 411 3.28 8.37 18.79
N GLU A 412 3.27 9.17 19.85
CA GLU A 412 4.43 9.35 20.73
C GLU A 412 4.78 8.06 21.48
N MET A 413 3.76 7.35 21.99
CA MET A 413 3.93 6.06 22.65
C MET A 413 4.46 5.02 21.67
N GLU A 414 3.85 4.89 20.50
CA GLU A 414 4.27 3.92 19.49
C GLU A 414 5.71 4.20 19.04
N ARG A 415 6.06 5.46 18.78
CA ARG A 415 7.44 5.87 18.49
C ARG A 415 8.40 5.46 19.59
N ALA A 416 8.02 5.65 20.85
CA ALA A 416 8.85 5.28 21.97
C ALA A 416 9.02 3.75 22.07
N MET A 417 7.95 2.97 21.84
CA MET A 417 8.03 1.50 21.78
C MET A 417 8.90 1.01 20.62
N CYS A 418 8.79 1.62 19.44
CA CYS A 418 9.65 1.34 18.29
C CYS A 418 11.13 1.62 18.60
N ASN A 419 11.43 2.71 19.31
CA ASN A 419 12.78 3.03 19.76
C ASN A 419 13.31 1.95 20.74
N ASP A 420 12.50 1.52 21.69
CA ASP A 420 12.87 0.50 22.67
C ASP A 420 13.13 -0.87 21.99
N VAL A 421 12.25 -1.28 21.08
CA VAL A 421 12.42 -2.50 20.27
C VAL A 421 13.70 -2.42 19.42
N SER A 422 14.02 -1.25 18.85
CA SER A 422 15.21 -1.08 18.02
C SER A 422 16.53 -1.26 18.79
N ARG A 423 16.54 -1.03 20.11
CA ARG A 423 17.73 -1.20 20.95
C ARG A 423 18.02 -2.66 21.27
N ILE A 424 17.01 -3.53 21.22
CA ILE A 424 17.14 -4.94 21.55
C ILE A 424 17.16 -5.86 20.32
N CYS A 425 16.89 -5.32 19.13
CA CYS A 425 16.70 -6.11 17.90
C CYS A 425 17.94 -6.93 17.45
N GLY A 426 19.12 -6.64 17.98
CA GLY A 426 20.36 -7.37 17.71
C GLY A 426 20.47 -8.73 18.42
N ALA A 427 19.75 -8.93 19.53
CA ALA A 427 19.88 -10.12 20.38
C ALA A 427 18.54 -10.82 20.68
N PHE A 428 17.42 -10.19 20.31
CA PHE A 428 16.08 -10.67 20.62
C PHE A 428 15.25 -10.86 19.34
N LEU A 429 14.42 -11.89 19.34
CA LEU A 429 13.30 -12.02 18.43
C LEU A 429 12.13 -11.21 18.99
N VAL A 430 11.51 -10.39 18.13
CA VAL A 430 10.34 -9.60 18.49
C VAL A 430 9.20 -9.95 17.55
N ALA A 431 7.98 -10.09 18.05
CA ALA A 431 6.81 -10.34 17.22
C ALA A 431 5.57 -9.60 17.70
N SER A 432 4.62 -9.39 16.79
CA SER A 432 3.30 -8.86 17.12
C SER A 432 2.56 -9.77 18.09
N SER A 433 1.67 -9.19 18.89
CA SER A 433 0.80 -9.91 19.83
C SER A 433 -0.65 -9.71 19.44
N ARG A 434 -1.46 -10.78 19.50
CA ARG A 434 -2.90 -10.70 19.18
C ARG A 434 -3.68 -9.74 20.10
N TRP A 435 -3.13 -9.47 21.30
CA TRP A 435 -3.76 -8.61 22.29
C TRP A 435 -3.59 -7.13 21.98
N ASN A 436 -2.68 -6.77 21.08
CA ASN A 436 -2.35 -5.39 20.81
C ASN A 436 -3.60 -4.58 20.39
N GLY A 437 -4.49 -5.12 19.57
CA GLY A 437 -5.76 -4.45 19.22
C GLY A 437 -6.71 -4.22 20.40
N ALA A 438 -6.69 -5.07 21.42
CA ALA A 438 -7.60 -5.01 22.57
C ALA A 438 -7.18 -4.02 23.67
N LEU A 439 -5.93 -3.53 23.66
CA LEU A 439 -5.36 -2.70 24.73
C LEU A 439 -5.72 -1.20 24.66
N GLY A 440 -6.55 -0.78 23.69
CA GLY A 440 -6.90 0.63 23.50
C GLY A 440 -5.77 1.46 22.88
N ARG A 441 -5.86 2.79 22.91
CA ARG A 441 -4.93 3.69 22.18
C ARG A 441 -3.65 4.03 22.96
N SER A 442 -3.74 4.04 24.29
CA SER A 442 -2.66 4.45 25.21
C SER A 442 -1.72 3.31 25.65
N ARG A 443 -1.90 2.11 25.10
CA ARG A 443 -1.09 0.93 25.42
C ARG A 443 -0.73 0.13 24.19
N CYS A 444 0.48 -0.42 24.13
CA CYS A 444 0.90 -1.35 23.07
C CYS A 444 1.69 -2.53 23.65
N CYS A 445 1.70 -3.67 22.96
CA CYS A 445 2.43 -4.84 23.42
C CYS A 445 3.14 -5.60 22.29
N CYS A 446 4.24 -6.26 22.63
CA CYS A 446 4.95 -7.20 21.75
C CYS A 446 5.46 -8.41 22.51
N ARG A 447 5.65 -9.51 21.77
CA ARG A 447 6.28 -10.71 22.27
C ARG A 447 7.78 -10.66 22.03
N LEU A 448 8.56 -11.13 23.00
CA LEU A 448 10.01 -11.09 23.02
C LEU A 448 10.57 -12.46 23.36
N SER A 449 11.63 -12.88 22.70
CA SER A 449 12.38 -14.08 23.06
C SER A 449 13.86 -13.89 22.76
N GLU A 450 14.73 -14.36 23.66
CA GLU A 450 16.18 -14.31 23.46
C GLU A 450 16.60 -15.26 22.34
N VAL A 451 17.54 -14.82 21.51
CA VAL A 451 18.12 -15.69 20.47
C VAL A 451 19.15 -16.61 21.11
N THR A 452 18.73 -17.84 21.40
CA THR A 452 19.60 -18.90 21.95
C THR A 452 20.10 -19.86 20.88
N ASP A 453 19.31 -20.10 19.82
CA ASP A 453 19.72 -20.94 18.69
C ASP A 453 20.18 -20.09 17.50
N TRP A 454 21.49 -19.90 17.38
CA TRP A 454 22.09 -19.32 16.18
C TRP A 454 22.37 -20.42 15.15
N GLU A 455 22.04 -20.19 13.88
CA GLU A 455 22.48 -21.06 12.78
C GLU A 455 24.00 -20.96 12.58
N GLU A 456 24.57 -21.87 11.78
CA GLU A 456 26.00 -21.83 11.42
C GLU A 456 26.37 -20.46 10.83
N GLY A 457 27.35 -19.79 11.45
CA GLY A 457 27.70 -18.41 11.14
C GLY A 457 26.95 -17.33 11.96
N GLY A 458 26.20 -17.71 12.99
CA GLY A 458 25.62 -16.78 13.96
C GLY A 458 24.33 -16.10 13.48
N ARG A 459 23.60 -16.66 12.51
CA ARG A 459 22.44 -15.99 11.89
C ARG A 459 21.12 -16.60 12.34
N THR A 460 20.02 -15.85 12.22
CA THR A 460 18.67 -16.43 12.35
C THR A 460 18.09 -16.70 10.95
N GLY A 461 17.38 -17.82 10.81
CA GLY A 461 16.61 -18.14 9.61
C GLY A 461 15.18 -17.55 9.61
N PRO A 462 14.50 -17.45 8.46
CA PRO A 462 13.12 -16.94 8.37
C PRO A 462 12.09 -17.74 9.20
N GLY A 463 12.33 -19.04 9.40
CA GLY A 463 11.46 -19.91 10.18
C GLY A 463 11.64 -19.83 11.70
N HIS A 464 12.69 -19.14 12.20
CA HIS A 464 13.03 -19.14 13.63
C HIS A 464 11.98 -18.44 14.48
N ALA A 465 11.53 -17.24 14.09
CA ALA A 465 10.49 -16.50 14.78
C ALA A 465 9.18 -17.31 14.82
N ALA A 466 8.73 -17.81 13.66
CA ALA A 466 7.52 -18.63 13.57
C ALA A 466 7.61 -19.90 14.43
N ARG A 467 8.76 -20.58 14.47
CA ARG A 467 8.98 -21.79 15.29
C ARG A 467 8.90 -21.50 16.79
N ILE A 468 9.47 -20.39 17.24
CA ILE A 468 9.50 -20.02 18.67
C ILE A 468 8.13 -19.51 19.13
N PHE A 469 7.56 -18.55 18.40
CA PHE A 469 6.28 -17.93 18.75
C PHE A 469 5.06 -18.83 18.48
N SER A 470 5.21 -19.95 17.76
CA SER A 470 4.16 -20.98 17.67
C SER A 470 4.19 -21.97 18.83
N LYS A 471 5.33 -22.14 19.51
CA LYS A 471 5.53 -23.07 20.63
C LYS A 471 5.98 -22.33 21.88
N GLU A 472 5.22 -21.30 22.25
CA GLU A 472 5.54 -20.41 23.36
C GLU A 472 5.74 -21.20 24.66
N ARG A 473 6.82 -20.87 25.38
CA ARG A 473 7.13 -21.40 26.70
C ARG A 473 7.17 -20.27 27.71
N ASP A 474 6.69 -20.53 28.91
CA ASP A 474 6.71 -19.60 30.04
C ASP A 474 8.07 -19.57 30.76
N SER A 475 8.91 -20.59 30.54
CA SER A 475 10.17 -20.81 31.25
C SER A 475 11.18 -21.61 30.40
N GLY A 476 12.47 -21.48 30.73
CA GLY A 476 13.59 -22.17 30.05
C GLY A 476 14.24 -21.35 28.91
N GLU A 477 15.13 -22.00 28.15
CA GLU A 477 16.01 -21.38 27.13
C GLU A 477 15.28 -20.72 25.93
N ARG A 478 13.98 -20.96 25.76
CA ARG A 478 13.15 -20.37 24.68
C ARG A 478 11.87 -19.76 25.22
N ARG A 479 11.96 -19.18 26.42
CA ARG A 479 10.82 -18.48 27.02
C ARG A 479 10.39 -17.29 26.14
N VAL A 480 9.11 -17.00 26.18
CA VAL A 480 8.51 -15.84 25.53
C VAL A 480 8.01 -14.89 26.61
N LEU A 481 8.48 -13.64 26.56
CA LEU A 481 8.04 -12.56 27.42
C LEU A 481 7.08 -11.66 26.65
N LEU A 482 6.01 -11.21 27.32
CA LEU A 482 5.11 -10.20 26.77
C LEU A 482 5.46 -8.85 27.40
N ALA A 483 5.97 -7.93 26.58
CA ALA A 483 6.24 -6.55 27.00
C ALA A 483 5.03 -5.67 26.67
N VAL A 484 4.57 -4.89 27.64
CA VAL A 484 3.45 -3.97 27.52
C VAL A 484 3.94 -2.58 27.90
N ARG A 485 3.76 -1.61 27.00
CA ARG A 485 4.02 -0.19 27.28
C ARG A 485 2.71 0.53 27.52
N GLU A 486 2.69 1.40 28.52
CA GLU A 486 1.61 2.35 28.78
C GLU A 486 2.16 3.77 28.79
N GLY A 487 1.65 4.62 27.89
CA GLY A 487 2.18 5.96 27.68
C GLY A 487 3.66 6.00 27.27
N THR A 488 4.36 7.08 27.58
CA THR A 488 5.78 7.27 27.24
C THR A 488 6.74 6.88 28.36
N GLU A 489 6.24 6.59 29.57
CA GLU A 489 7.05 6.57 30.79
C GLU A 489 7.65 5.21 31.17
N GLY A 490 7.12 4.09 30.69
CA GLY A 490 7.67 2.78 31.08
C GLY A 490 7.04 1.55 30.44
N VAL A 491 7.75 0.43 30.57
CA VAL A 491 7.37 -0.90 30.07
C VAL A 491 7.19 -1.88 31.23
N ALA A 492 6.15 -2.72 31.15
CA ALA A 492 5.85 -3.80 32.08
C ALA A 492 5.98 -5.16 31.39
N PHE A 493 6.34 -6.20 32.14
CA PHE A 493 6.17 -7.58 31.68
C PHE A 493 4.84 -8.14 32.18
N SER A 494 4.11 -8.84 31.32
CA SER A 494 2.84 -9.49 31.70
C SER A 494 2.90 -11.00 31.54
N ASP A 495 2.16 -11.70 32.40
CA ASP A 495 1.99 -13.15 32.35
C ASP A 495 0.87 -13.50 31.37
N ALA A 496 1.20 -13.62 30.10
CA ALA A 496 0.45 -14.43 29.14
C ALA A 496 1.26 -14.55 27.84
N PRO A 497 1.70 -15.76 27.45
CA PRO A 497 1.90 -16.02 26.02
C PRO A 497 0.57 -15.75 25.28
N ASP A 498 0.59 -15.54 23.97
CA ASP A 498 -0.62 -15.22 23.20
C ASP A 498 -1.76 -16.24 23.47
N ARG A 499 -1.46 -17.45 23.94
CA ARG A 499 -2.42 -18.50 24.37
C ARG A 499 -3.15 -18.27 25.71
N GLY A 500 -2.95 -17.16 26.41
CA GLY A 500 -3.64 -16.83 27.68
C GLY A 500 -5.14 -16.55 27.53
N ALA A 501 -5.86 -16.48 28.66
CA ALA A 501 -7.32 -16.30 28.72
C ALA A 501 -7.82 -14.86 28.49
N GLY A 502 -6.92 -13.87 28.41
CA GLY A 502 -7.32 -12.47 28.23
C GLY A 502 -6.13 -11.54 27.89
N PRO A 503 -6.41 -10.29 27.49
CA PRO A 503 -5.38 -9.29 27.22
C PRO A 503 -4.55 -9.04 28.49
N PRO A 504 -3.26 -8.72 28.35
CA PRO A 504 -2.43 -8.40 29.49
C PRO A 504 -2.96 -7.13 30.16
N GLN A 505 -3.28 -7.23 31.45
CA GLN A 505 -3.65 -6.07 32.26
C GLN A 505 -2.44 -5.65 33.09
N PRO A 506 -1.82 -4.48 32.82
CA PRO A 506 -0.91 -3.89 33.80
C PRO A 506 -1.72 -3.49 35.05
N PRO A 507 -1.11 -3.51 36.24
CA PRO A 507 -1.78 -3.09 37.48
C PRO A 507 -2.15 -1.59 37.42
N ASP A 508 -3.30 -1.21 37.98
CA ASP A 508 -3.77 0.18 38.03
C ASP A 508 -2.93 1.06 38.98
N PHE A 509 -2.71 2.33 38.61
CA PHE A 509 -1.91 3.32 39.38
C PHE A 509 -2.74 4.47 39.94
N GLU A 510 -4.05 4.27 40.16
CA GLU A 510 -4.96 5.33 40.60
C GLU A 510 -4.72 5.81 42.06
N SER A 511 -3.87 5.12 42.83
CA SER A 511 -3.54 5.50 44.21
C SER A 511 -2.08 5.26 44.57
N VAL A 512 -1.58 6.01 45.57
CA VAL A 512 -0.23 5.83 46.13
C VAL A 512 -0.04 4.41 46.67
N GLU A 513 -1.10 3.81 47.23
CA GLU A 513 -1.11 2.43 47.73
C GLU A 513 -1.01 1.42 46.58
N ALA A 514 -1.67 1.69 45.44
CA ALA A 514 -1.57 0.88 44.23
C ALA A 514 -0.19 0.98 43.57
N VAL A 515 0.44 2.16 43.57
CA VAL A 515 1.83 2.34 43.13
C VAL A 515 2.81 1.56 44.02
N VAL A 516 2.64 1.61 45.34
CA VAL A 516 3.46 0.85 46.29
C VAL A 516 3.22 -0.66 46.19
N ALA A 517 2.00 -1.09 45.85
CA ALA A 517 1.67 -2.49 45.58
C ALA A 517 2.23 -2.97 44.23
N ALA A 518 2.12 -2.17 43.18
CA ALA A 518 2.69 -2.44 41.86
C ALA A 518 4.21 -2.45 41.86
N ALA A 519 4.86 -1.58 42.65
CA ALA A 519 6.32 -1.64 42.88
C ALA A 519 6.78 -2.94 43.57
N LYS A 520 5.85 -3.67 44.20
CA LYS A 520 6.07 -5.00 44.80
C LYS A 520 5.59 -6.15 43.88
N ASP A 521 4.83 -5.84 42.83
CA ASP A 521 4.33 -6.80 41.83
C ASP A 521 5.33 -6.92 40.67
N PRO A 522 5.80 -8.12 40.29
CA PRO A 522 6.65 -8.33 39.11
C PRO A 522 6.01 -7.91 37.78
N ARG A 523 4.69 -7.69 37.77
CA ARG A 523 3.90 -7.16 36.64
C ARG A 523 3.69 -5.64 36.72
N GLY A 524 4.18 -5.00 37.78
CA GLY A 524 4.16 -3.57 37.97
C GLY A 524 4.82 -2.84 36.81
N GLN A 525 4.18 -1.78 36.32
CA GLN A 525 4.81 -0.86 35.38
C GLN A 525 6.06 -0.28 36.03
N LEU A 526 7.18 -0.65 35.44
CA LEU A 526 8.49 -0.17 35.80
C LEU A 526 8.74 1.01 34.85
N HIS A 527 8.98 2.22 35.38
CA HIS A 527 9.30 3.43 34.61
C HIS A 527 10.69 3.37 33.96
N PHE A 528 10.96 2.27 33.26
CA PHE A 528 12.22 1.94 32.63
C PHE A 528 11.96 1.64 31.15
N ASP A 529 12.95 1.93 30.32
CA ASP A 529 12.95 1.49 28.93
C ASP A 529 13.14 -0.04 28.85
N LEU A 530 12.78 -0.63 27.71
CA LEU A 530 12.84 -2.08 27.53
C LEU A 530 14.24 -2.68 27.78
N PRO A 531 15.37 -2.05 27.34
CA PRO A 531 16.71 -2.53 27.68
C PRO A 531 16.98 -2.54 29.19
N SER A 532 16.64 -1.47 29.92
CA SER A 532 16.85 -1.42 31.37
C SER A 532 15.97 -2.43 32.10
N LEU A 533 14.74 -2.64 31.63
CA LEU A 533 13.84 -3.66 32.16
C LEU A 533 14.42 -5.08 32.00
N LEU A 534 15.01 -5.38 30.84
CA LEU A 534 15.66 -6.68 30.55
C LEU A 534 16.97 -6.89 31.35
N ALA A 535 17.71 -5.81 31.65
CA ALA A 535 18.85 -5.85 32.57
C ALA A 535 18.43 -6.14 34.03
N GLY A 536 17.16 -5.90 34.31
CA GLY A 536 16.51 -6.09 35.60
C GLY A 536 16.56 -4.83 36.46
N PRO A 537 15.67 -4.74 37.47
CA PRO A 537 15.57 -3.56 38.32
C PRO A 537 16.87 -3.33 39.11
N PRO A 538 17.17 -2.07 39.50
CA PRO A 538 18.28 -1.74 40.38
C PRO A 538 18.27 -2.60 41.66
N PRO A 539 19.43 -2.88 42.29
CA PRO A 539 19.54 -3.71 43.48
C PRO A 539 18.62 -3.26 44.64
N GLU A 540 18.32 -1.96 44.68
CA GLU A 540 17.45 -1.30 45.66
C GLU A 540 15.97 -1.74 45.57
N LEU A 541 15.55 -2.30 44.43
CA LEU A 541 14.20 -2.79 44.15
C LEU A 541 14.11 -4.34 44.12
N ALA A 542 15.17 -5.05 44.54
CA ALA A 542 15.50 -6.36 43.97
C ALA A 542 15.16 -7.69 44.69
N PRO A 543 14.45 -7.85 45.82
CA PRO A 543 14.18 -9.21 46.29
C PRO A 543 12.78 -9.68 45.85
N HIS A 544 12.53 -9.77 44.55
CA HIS A 544 11.34 -10.46 44.02
C HIS A 544 11.72 -11.82 43.40
N PRO A 545 11.05 -12.94 43.77
CA PRO A 545 11.41 -14.30 43.34
C PRO A 545 11.36 -14.55 41.83
N ARG A 546 10.64 -13.73 41.05
CA ARG A 546 10.58 -13.81 39.57
C ARG A 546 11.53 -12.85 38.84
N ALA A 547 12.26 -11.96 39.53
CA ALA A 547 13.24 -11.08 38.90
C ALA A 547 14.32 -11.84 38.10
N PRO A 548 14.83 -13.01 38.54
CA PRO A 548 15.73 -13.84 37.73
C PRO A 548 15.07 -14.40 36.46
N ALA A 549 13.75 -14.61 36.47
CA ALA A 549 12.99 -15.15 35.36
C ALA A 549 12.65 -14.11 34.28
N LEU A 550 12.69 -12.81 34.63
CA LEU A 550 12.45 -11.68 33.72
C LEU A 550 13.74 -11.09 33.14
N ARG A 551 14.88 -11.28 33.82
CA ARG A 551 16.19 -10.83 33.36
C ARG A 551 16.65 -11.62 32.14
N ALA A 552 17.11 -10.91 31.13
CA ALA A 552 17.77 -11.53 30.00
C ALA A 552 19.12 -12.13 30.39
N GLY A 553 19.59 -13.12 29.62
CA GLY A 553 20.94 -13.66 29.79
C GLY A 553 22.02 -12.60 29.60
N PRO A 554 23.14 -12.65 30.35
CA PRO A 554 24.20 -11.64 30.28
C PRO A 554 24.77 -11.50 28.86
N ALA A 555 24.92 -12.61 28.13
CA ALA A 555 25.39 -12.60 26.75
C ALA A 555 24.43 -11.86 25.79
N ALA A 556 23.11 -11.97 26.01
CA ALA A 556 22.12 -11.26 25.20
C ALA A 556 22.11 -9.76 25.50
N LEU A 557 22.31 -9.37 26.75
CA LEU A 557 22.43 -7.97 27.16
C LEU A 557 23.70 -7.33 26.62
N GLU A 558 24.85 -8.02 26.70
CA GLU A 558 26.11 -7.57 26.09
C GLU A 558 25.97 -7.44 24.58
N ALA A 559 25.33 -8.41 23.91
CA ALA A 559 25.09 -8.36 22.47
C ALA A 559 24.16 -7.20 22.07
N ALA A 560 23.11 -6.92 22.85
CA ALA A 560 22.23 -5.78 22.63
C ALA A 560 22.96 -4.44 22.84
N ALA A 561 23.80 -4.34 23.88
CA ALA A 561 24.58 -3.13 24.16
C ALA A 561 25.70 -2.87 23.13
N ALA A 562 26.30 -3.93 22.60
CA ALA A 562 27.33 -3.86 21.56
C ALA A 562 26.77 -3.74 20.13
N PHE A 563 25.44 -3.73 19.97
CA PHE A 563 24.80 -3.67 18.67
C PHE A 563 25.00 -2.30 17.99
N ASP A 564 25.09 -2.31 16.66
CA ASP A 564 25.37 -1.10 15.89
C ASP A 564 24.22 -0.08 16.00
N ALA A 565 24.53 1.07 16.60
CA ALA A 565 23.59 2.17 16.81
C ALA A 565 22.97 2.70 15.51
N ALA A 566 23.71 2.66 14.39
CA ALA A 566 23.19 3.09 13.09
C ALA A 566 22.13 2.12 12.56
N VAL A 567 22.23 0.83 12.89
CA VAL A 567 21.21 -0.17 12.56
C VAL A 567 19.98 0.02 13.45
N SER A 568 20.17 0.19 14.76
CA SER A 568 19.05 0.52 15.67
C SER A 568 18.29 1.74 15.20
N GLU A 569 18.97 2.81 14.80
CA GLU A 569 18.32 4.01 14.26
C GLU A 569 17.57 3.73 12.96
N ALA A 570 18.15 2.97 12.03
CA ALA A 570 17.48 2.58 10.79
C ALA A 570 16.22 1.73 11.05
N VAL A 571 16.31 0.76 11.97
CA VAL A 571 15.17 -0.07 12.42
C VAL A 571 14.10 0.79 13.05
N ALA A 572 14.44 1.70 13.97
CA ALA A 572 13.50 2.61 14.59
C ALA A 572 12.75 3.46 13.56
N ARG A 573 13.46 4.02 12.58
CA ARG A 573 12.86 4.81 11.48
C ARG A 573 11.90 3.98 10.64
N VAL A 574 12.27 2.74 10.28
CA VAL A 574 11.40 1.83 9.52
C VAL A 574 10.16 1.47 10.34
N LEU A 575 10.30 1.07 11.60
CA LEU A 575 9.17 0.72 12.46
C LEU A 575 8.25 1.93 12.68
N CYS A 576 8.79 3.13 12.92
CA CYS A 576 7.99 4.34 13.06
C CYS A 576 7.23 4.68 11.77
N ALA A 577 7.85 4.49 10.60
CA ALA A 577 7.20 4.74 9.31
C ALA A 577 6.07 3.74 9.03
N LEU A 578 6.24 2.47 9.41
CA LEU A 578 5.25 1.41 9.16
C LEU A 578 4.14 1.35 10.21
N ARG A 579 4.36 1.94 11.40
CA ARG A 579 3.47 1.90 12.56
C ARG A 579 2.86 0.51 12.82
N PRO A 580 3.70 -0.51 13.07
CA PRO A 580 3.26 -1.89 13.16
C PRO A 580 2.45 -2.19 14.44
N PHE A 581 2.44 -1.31 15.45
CA PHE A 581 1.58 -1.44 16.63
C PHE A 581 0.22 -0.79 16.44
N SER A 582 0.10 0.20 15.54
CA SER A 582 -1.22 0.72 15.15
C SER A 582 -1.89 -0.14 14.09
N ASN A 583 -1.10 -0.76 13.22
CA ASN A 583 -1.61 -1.47 12.06
C ASN A 583 -1.40 -2.98 12.10
N GLY A 584 -1.02 -3.60 13.22
CA GLY A 584 -0.66 -5.03 13.24
C GLY A 584 -0.99 -5.79 14.50
#